data_AF-A0A966WQL8-F1
#
_entry.id   AF-A0A966WQL8-F1
#
_cell.length_a   1.000
_cell.length_b   1.000
_cell.length_c   1.000
_cell.angle_alpha   90.00
_cell.angle_beta   90.00
_cell.angle_gamma   90.00
#
_symmetry.space_group_name_H-M   'P 1'
#
loop_
_entity.id
_entity.type
_entity.pdbx_description
1 polymer ?
#
loop_
_entity_poly.entity_id
_entity_poly.type
_entity_poly.pdbx_seq_one_letter_code
_entity_poly.pdbx_strand_id
1 'polypeptide(L)'
;MNDRPLRVLQVTSTDVAGSRFNGLSAARRLAENGIDSRLLVWRKDGDDPDVAKFLPQRWVRRLNHLMQRAEHRWSIHARLQVQTFLLAAHPWFREADVVHYHLIHDGWFSLDALPFLTRRKPSLWTWHDPWPMTGHCIYPLKCGGWRTGCGACPDLSTPFAMRQDRTAEQHRWKSQLMPRLNVELVLASDE
;
A
#
# COMPACT_ATOMS: atom_id res chain seq x y z
N MET A 1 -23.05 23.90 -4.13
CA MET A 1 -22.02 22.89 -4.45
C MET A 1 -20.67 23.52 -4.22
N ASN A 2 -19.74 22.85 -3.53
CA ASN A 2 -18.44 23.42 -3.20
C ASN A 2 -17.65 23.71 -4.49
N ASP A 3 -17.31 24.97 -4.70
CA ASP A 3 -16.66 25.51 -5.90
C ASP A 3 -15.14 25.26 -5.93
N ARG A 4 -14.66 24.30 -5.11
CA ARG A 4 -13.24 23.96 -5.01
C ARG A 4 -12.96 22.64 -5.72
N PRO A 5 -11.78 22.48 -6.34
CA PRO A 5 -11.39 21.23 -6.96
C PRO A 5 -11.42 20.09 -5.94
N LEU A 6 -11.82 18.91 -6.41
CA LEU A 6 -11.74 17.66 -5.65
C LEU A 6 -10.28 17.40 -5.28
N ARG A 7 -10.02 17.03 -4.03
CA ARG A 7 -8.67 16.72 -3.53
C ARG A 7 -8.47 15.23 -3.41
N VAL A 8 -7.50 14.70 -4.14
CA VAL A 8 -7.14 13.28 -4.13
C VAL A 8 -5.73 13.11 -3.55
N LEU A 9 -5.60 12.29 -2.51
CA LEU A 9 -4.30 11.93 -1.96
C LEU A 9 -3.89 10.55 -2.44
N GLN A 10 -2.84 10.49 -3.26
CA GLN A 10 -2.17 9.26 -3.65
C GLN A 10 -1.19 8.82 -2.55
N VAL A 11 -1.29 7.59 -2.07
CA VAL A 11 -0.44 7.05 -0.98
C VAL A 11 0.35 5.86 -1.52
N THR A 12 1.68 5.97 -1.52
CA THR A 12 2.56 4.99 -2.16
C THR A 12 3.96 4.92 -1.55
N SER A 13 4.77 3.98 -2.01
CA SER A 13 6.15 3.78 -1.55
C SER A 13 7.12 4.82 -2.12
N THR A 14 7.08 5.05 -3.43
CA THR A 14 8.04 5.89 -4.19
C THR A 14 7.32 6.77 -5.21
N ASP A 15 7.96 7.86 -5.63
CA ASP A 15 7.43 8.81 -6.63
C ASP A 15 7.97 8.55 -8.05
N VAL A 16 9.27 8.35 -8.23
CA VAL A 16 9.88 8.21 -9.57
C VAL A 16 9.86 6.76 -10.06
N ALA A 17 10.40 5.85 -9.26
CA ALA A 17 10.46 4.43 -9.62
C ALA A 17 9.04 3.86 -9.71
N GLY A 18 8.72 3.25 -10.86
CA GLY A 18 7.40 2.68 -11.11
C GLY A 18 6.28 3.73 -11.27
N SER A 19 6.59 4.93 -11.77
CA SER A 19 5.65 6.07 -11.90
C SER A 19 4.31 5.78 -12.58
N ARG A 20 4.25 4.73 -13.40
CA ARG A 20 3.00 4.22 -14.03
C ARG A 20 2.07 3.53 -13.03
N PHE A 21 2.62 2.87 -12.01
CA PHE A 21 1.88 2.04 -11.06
C PHE A 21 1.78 2.70 -9.68
N ASN A 22 2.77 3.50 -9.28
CA ASN A 22 2.84 4.10 -7.96
C ASN A 22 1.82 5.25 -7.72
N GLY A 23 1.05 5.64 -8.73
CA GLY A 23 0.04 6.71 -8.65
C GLY A 23 0.49 8.07 -9.20
N LEU A 24 1.78 8.27 -9.52
CA LEU A 24 2.27 9.56 -10.04
C LEU A 24 1.65 9.90 -11.40
N SER A 25 1.62 8.94 -12.33
CA SER A 25 0.99 9.17 -13.64
C SER A 25 -0.51 9.42 -13.53
N ALA A 26 -1.19 8.81 -12.56
CA ALA A 26 -2.60 9.04 -12.30
C ALA A 26 -2.83 10.45 -11.74
N ALA A 27 -2.00 10.88 -10.77
CA ALA A 27 -2.08 12.22 -10.21
C ALA A 27 -1.95 13.32 -11.26
N ARG A 28 -0.97 13.19 -12.16
CA ARG A 28 -0.76 14.17 -13.24
C ARG A 28 -1.96 14.27 -14.17
N ARG A 29 -2.51 13.12 -14.58
CA ARG A 29 -3.73 13.08 -15.42
C ARG A 29 -4.95 13.67 -14.71
N LEU A 30 -5.10 13.43 -13.40
CA LEU A 30 -6.16 14.03 -12.60
C LEU A 30 -6.00 15.55 -12.53
N ALA A 31 -4.77 16.04 -12.30
CA ALA A 31 -4.46 17.47 -12.29
C ALA A 31 -4.76 18.16 -13.63
N GLU A 32 -4.44 17.51 -14.76
CA GLU A 32 -4.80 17.98 -16.10
C GLU A 32 -6.32 18.12 -16.30
N ASN A 33 -7.14 17.40 -15.53
CA ASN A 33 -8.60 17.45 -15.56
C ASN A 33 -9.19 18.29 -14.41
N GLY A 34 -8.39 19.16 -13.78
CA GLY A 34 -8.86 20.10 -12.75
C GLY A 34 -9.04 19.51 -11.35
N ILE A 35 -8.49 18.32 -11.07
CA ILE A 35 -8.52 17.67 -9.76
C ILE A 35 -7.19 17.91 -9.04
N ASP A 36 -7.21 18.43 -7.81
CA ASP A 36 -6.00 18.60 -6.98
C ASP A 36 -5.53 17.23 -6.49
N SER A 37 -4.53 16.64 -7.16
CA SER A 37 -4.02 15.32 -6.82
C SER A 37 -2.56 15.37 -6.36
N ARG A 38 -2.32 15.01 -5.10
CA ARG A 38 -0.98 15.04 -4.48
C ARG A 38 -0.50 13.65 -4.09
N LEU A 39 0.82 13.48 -3.99
CA LEU A 39 1.45 12.20 -3.65
C LEU A 39 2.12 12.25 -2.28
N LEU A 40 1.72 11.34 -1.40
CA LEU A 40 2.39 11.11 -0.12
C LEU A 40 3.17 9.80 -0.18
N VAL A 41 4.49 9.92 -0.19
CA VAL A 41 5.41 8.80 -0.45
C VAL A 41 6.27 8.46 0.74
N TRP A 42 6.62 7.18 0.92
CA TRP A 42 7.59 6.78 1.92
C TRP A 42 9.00 7.27 1.56
N ARG A 43 9.45 7.03 0.33
CA ARG A 43 10.72 7.50 -0.21
C ARG A 43 10.45 8.46 -1.37
N LYS A 44 10.97 9.68 -1.25
CA LYS A 44 10.93 10.70 -2.30
C LYS A 44 12.27 10.69 -3.00
N ASP A 45 12.26 10.37 -4.29
CA ASP A 45 13.45 10.26 -5.15
C ASP A 45 13.53 11.46 -6.13
N GLY A 46 12.42 12.16 -6.41
CA GLY A 46 12.39 13.36 -7.26
C GLY A 46 12.14 14.67 -6.49
N ASP A 47 11.97 15.76 -7.24
CA ASP A 47 11.82 17.13 -6.70
C ASP A 47 10.42 17.74 -6.90
N ASP A 48 9.45 16.93 -7.32
CA ASP A 48 8.08 17.37 -7.62
C ASP A 48 7.43 18.02 -6.37
N PRO A 49 6.91 19.26 -6.47
CA PRO A 49 6.36 19.98 -5.32
C PRO A 49 5.06 19.36 -4.79
N ASP A 50 4.32 18.65 -5.63
CA ASP A 50 3.06 17.97 -5.25
C ASP A 50 3.32 16.59 -4.64
N VAL A 51 4.60 16.25 -4.41
CA VAL A 51 5.04 15.03 -3.73
C VAL A 51 5.60 15.39 -2.36
N ALA A 52 5.03 14.85 -1.28
CA ALA A 52 5.56 14.97 0.08
C ALA A 52 6.06 13.62 0.60
N LYS A 53 7.08 13.69 1.47
CA LYS A 53 7.64 12.53 2.17
C LYS A 53 6.90 12.29 3.49
N PHE A 54 6.27 11.12 3.64
CA PHE A 54 5.59 10.72 4.87
C PHE A 54 6.60 10.43 5.99
N LEU A 55 6.47 11.07 7.15
CA LEU A 55 7.35 10.87 8.31
C LEU A 55 8.84 10.93 7.97
N PRO A 56 9.39 12.10 7.59
CA PRO A 56 10.79 12.23 7.18
C PRO A 56 11.80 12.03 8.34
N GLN A 57 11.33 11.96 9.59
CA GLN A 57 12.17 11.90 10.78
C GLN A 57 13.07 10.65 10.79
N ARG A 58 14.39 10.87 10.95
CA ARG A 58 15.41 9.80 10.85
C ARG A 58 15.18 8.66 11.84
N TRP A 59 14.69 8.96 13.05
CA TRP A 59 14.43 7.94 14.07
C TRP A 59 13.27 7.01 13.66
N VAL A 60 12.21 7.54 13.04
CA VAL A 60 11.11 6.73 12.49
C VAL A 60 11.63 5.80 11.40
N ARG A 61 12.54 6.28 10.56
CA ARG A 61 13.16 5.46 9.49
C ARG A 61 13.99 4.33 10.07
N ARG A 62 14.81 4.61 11.08
CA ARG A 62 15.58 3.58 11.80
C ARG A 62 14.67 2.55 12.46
N LEU A 63 13.61 2.99 13.14
CA LEU A 63 12.62 2.10 13.73
C LEU A 63 11.95 1.22 12.68
N ASN A 64 11.56 1.79 11.53
CA ASN A 64 11.00 1.03 10.41
C ASN A 64 11.96 -0.04 9.88
N HIS A 65 13.25 0.24 9.78
CA HIS A 65 14.24 -0.77 9.40
C HIS A 65 14.36 -1.90 10.43
N LEU A 66 14.23 -1.60 11.73
CA LEU A 66 14.19 -2.64 12.77
C LEU A 66 12.93 -3.50 12.66
N MET A 67 11.77 -2.86 12.44
CA MET A 67 10.50 -3.57 12.23
C MET A 67 10.57 -4.49 11.01
N GLN A 68 11.09 -4.02 9.87
CA GLN A 68 11.30 -4.86 8.68
C GLN A 68 12.21 -6.06 8.94
N ARG A 69 13.30 -5.88 9.71
CA ARG A 69 14.18 -7.00 10.09
C ARG A 69 13.46 -8.02 10.97
N ALA A 70 12.60 -7.55 11.88
CA ALA A 70 11.78 -8.40 12.72
C ALA A 70 10.73 -9.17 11.90
N GLU A 71 10.05 -8.48 10.98
CA GLU A 71 9.11 -9.10 10.04
C GLU A 71 9.77 -10.21 9.21
N HIS A 72 10.91 -9.91 8.58
CA HIS A 72 11.68 -10.90 7.83
C HIS A 72 12.17 -12.06 8.72
N ARG A 73 12.56 -11.79 9.97
CA ARG A 73 12.93 -12.83 10.94
C ARG A 73 11.78 -13.78 11.23
N TRP A 74 10.57 -13.25 11.34
CA TRP A 74 9.36 -14.00 11.66
C TRP A 74 8.60 -14.49 10.44
N SER A 75 9.06 -14.21 9.22
CA SER A 75 8.37 -14.55 7.96
C SER A 75 6.95 -14.00 7.89
N ILE A 76 6.75 -12.79 8.41
CA ILE A 76 5.53 -12.00 8.26
C ILE A 76 5.86 -10.74 7.44
N HIS A 77 4.85 -10.05 6.92
CA HIS A 77 5.07 -8.88 6.07
C HIS A 77 3.87 -7.93 6.09
N ALA A 78 4.15 -6.63 6.15
CA ALA A 78 3.17 -5.52 6.17
C ALA A 78 2.22 -5.53 7.38
N ARG A 79 2.75 -5.81 8.58
CA ARG A 79 2.00 -5.90 9.85
C ARG A 79 2.55 -4.92 10.90
N LEU A 80 3.86 -4.90 11.12
CA LEU A 80 4.46 -4.24 12.28
C LEU A 80 4.57 -2.71 12.16
N GLN A 81 4.37 -2.14 10.97
CA GLN A 81 4.57 -0.72 10.69
C GLN A 81 3.48 0.18 11.31
N VAL A 82 3.43 0.23 12.63
CA VAL A 82 2.44 1.00 13.41
C VAL A 82 2.45 2.50 13.11
N GLN A 83 3.54 3.04 12.57
CA GLN A 83 3.60 4.43 12.14
C GLN A 83 2.59 4.75 11.02
N THR A 84 2.09 3.75 10.28
CA THR A 84 1.07 3.93 9.25
C THR A 84 -0.20 4.59 9.77
N PHE A 85 -0.57 4.35 11.04
CA PHE A 85 -1.74 5.00 11.66
C PHE A 85 -1.62 6.54 11.72
N LEU A 86 -0.39 7.07 11.72
CA LEU A 86 -0.14 8.52 11.69
C LEU A 86 -0.52 9.17 10.35
N LEU A 87 -0.82 8.39 9.30
CA LEU A 87 -1.40 8.93 8.06
C LEU A 87 -2.67 9.74 8.36
N ALA A 88 -3.51 9.29 9.28
CA ALA A 88 -4.74 10.00 9.63
C ALA A 88 -4.51 11.40 10.23
N ALA A 89 -3.33 11.64 10.80
CA ALA A 89 -2.95 12.94 11.34
C ALA A 89 -2.29 13.86 10.31
N HIS A 90 -1.87 13.33 9.16
CA HIS A 90 -1.17 14.09 8.14
C HIS A 90 -2.10 15.14 7.51
N PRO A 91 -1.67 16.41 7.32
CA PRO A 91 -2.52 17.47 6.77
C PRO A 91 -3.17 17.08 5.44
N TRP A 92 -2.39 16.52 4.51
CA TRP A 92 -2.90 16.11 3.20
C TRP A 92 -3.94 14.99 3.28
N PHE A 93 -3.85 14.10 4.28
CA PHE A 93 -4.88 13.08 4.48
C PHE A 93 -6.17 13.71 5.01
N ARG A 94 -6.05 14.66 5.95
CA ARG A 94 -7.19 15.35 6.55
C ARG A 94 -7.92 16.23 5.54
N GLU A 95 -7.18 16.88 4.64
CA GLU A 95 -7.69 17.77 3.60
C GLU A 95 -8.21 17.04 2.36
N ALA A 96 -7.77 15.81 2.11
CA ALA A 96 -8.23 15.02 0.97
C ALA A 96 -9.71 14.66 1.08
N ASP A 97 -10.39 14.70 -0.06
CA ASP A 97 -11.75 14.21 -0.23
C ASP A 97 -11.74 12.70 -0.49
N VAL A 98 -10.71 12.20 -1.20
CA VAL A 98 -10.48 10.77 -1.49
C VAL A 98 -9.02 10.41 -1.27
N VAL A 99 -8.76 9.21 -0.72
CA VAL A 99 -7.41 8.65 -0.56
C VAL A 99 -7.26 7.44 -1.47
N HIS A 100 -6.22 7.41 -2.30
CA HIS A 100 -5.96 6.35 -3.27
C HIS A 100 -4.64 5.66 -2.96
N TYR A 101 -4.70 4.36 -2.63
CA TYR A 101 -3.55 3.56 -2.23
C TYR A 101 -2.92 2.81 -3.41
N HIS A 102 -1.58 2.78 -3.46
CA HIS A 102 -0.77 2.12 -4.49
C HIS A 102 0.45 1.43 -3.85
N LEU A 103 0.73 0.17 -4.24
CA LEU A 103 1.96 -0.55 -3.87
C LEU A 103 2.35 -0.40 -2.37
N ILE A 104 1.36 -0.49 -1.49
CA ILE A 104 1.50 -0.30 -0.03
C ILE A 104 2.10 -1.53 0.67
N HIS A 105 2.94 -2.30 -0.03
CA HIS A 105 3.55 -3.52 0.48
C HIS A 105 5.08 -3.44 0.60
N ASP A 106 5.70 -2.29 0.35
CA ASP A 106 7.16 -2.11 0.40
C ASP A 106 7.75 -1.88 1.82
N GLY A 107 7.23 -2.57 2.84
CA GLY A 107 7.85 -2.62 4.18
C GLY A 107 7.81 -1.32 4.99
N TRP A 108 6.93 -0.38 4.66
CA TRP A 108 6.69 0.85 5.42
C TRP A 108 5.24 1.00 5.90
N PHE A 109 4.35 0.16 5.38
CA PHE A 109 2.92 0.26 5.55
C PHE A 109 2.39 -1.01 6.23
N SER A 110 1.57 -0.85 7.28
CA SER A 110 0.85 -1.94 7.91
C SER A 110 -0.56 -2.05 7.33
N LEU A 111 -0.92 -3.19 6.75
CA LEU A 111 -2.30 -3.40 6.24
C LEU A 111 -3.33 -3.36 7.38
N ASP A 112 -2.93 -3.70 8.61
CA ASP A 112 -3.81 -3.61 9.79
C ASP A 112 -4.29 -2.17 10.06
N ALA A 113 -3.63 -1.15 9.48
CA ALA A 113 -4.08 0.24 9.53
C ALA A 113 -5.21 0.55 8.54
N LEU A 114 -5.39 -0.22 7.46
CA LEU A 114 -6.40 0.09 6.42
C LEU A 114 -7.83 0.16 6.96
N PRO A 115 -8.35 -0.77 7.80
CA PRO A 115 -9.70 -0.63 8.34
C PRO A 115 -9.90 0.68 9.11
N PHE A 116 -8.87 1.16 9.79
CA PHE A 116 -8.91 2.42 10.53
C PHE A 116 -8.89 3.64 9.60
N LEU A 117 -8.06 3.63 8.55
CA LEU A 117 -7.91 4.73 7.60
C LEU A 117 -9.13 4.85 6.68
N THR A 118 -9.60 3.73 6.13
CA THR A 118 -10.71 3.68 5.17
C THR A 118 -12.08 4.00 5.77
N ARG A 119 -12.24 3.86 7.09
CA ARG A 119 -13.41 4.38 7.81
C ARG A 119 -13.42 5.90 7.97
N ARG A 120 -12.28 6.56 7.81
CA ARG A 120 -12.13 8.02 8.02
C ARG A 120 -12.22 8.82 6.73
N LYS A 121 -11.89 8.19 5.61
CA LYS A 121 -11.87 8.84 4.29
C LYS A 121 -12.37 7.88 3.22
N PRO A 122 -13.20 8.36 2.27
CA PRO A 122 -13.44 7.65 1.02
C PRO A 122 -12.11 7.19 0.42
N SER A 123 -12.02 5.89 0.12
CA SER A 123 -10.75 5.26 -0.20
C SER A 123 -10.86 4.43 -1.46
N LEU A 124 -9.84 4.52 -2.31
CA LEU A 124 -9.62 3.66 -3.47
C LEU A 124 -8.33 2.86 -3.23
N TRP A 125 -8.27 1.62 -3.69
CA TRP A 125 -7.03 0.85 -3.72
C TRP A 125 -6.88 0.14 -5.05
N THR A 126 -5.87 0.55 -5.83
CA THR A 126 -5.52 -0.17 -7.05
C THR A 126 -4.58 -1.32 -6.72
N TRP A 127 -4.98 -2.53 -7.08
CA TRP A 127 -4.11 -3.70 -6.99
C TRP A 127 -3.33 -3.83 -8.30
N HIS A 128 -2.06 -3.45 -8.25
CA HIS A 128 -1.13 -3.60 -9.38
C HIS A 128 -0.58 -5.01 -9.51
N ASP A 129 -0.75 -5.82 -8.47
CA ASP A 129 -0.29 -7.20 -8.38
C ASP A 129 -1.18 -7.98 -7.40
N PRO A 130 -1.17 -9.32 -7.46
CA PRO A 130 -1.97 -10.20 -6.62
C PRO A 130 -1.49 -10.34 -5.16
N TRP A 131 -0.49 -9.58 -4.70
CA TRP A 131 -0.02 -9.68 -3.31
C TRP A 131 -1.14 -9.53 -2.25
N PRO A 132 -2.17 -8.67 -2.41
CA PRO A 132 -3.24 -8.55 -1.43
C PRO A 132 -4.04 -9.85 -1.21
N MET A 133 -4.04 -10.75 -2.18
CA MET A 133 -4.82 -12.00 -2.18
C MET A 133 -3.95 -13.27 -2.07
N THR A 134 -2.63 -13.13 -1.95
CA THR A 134 -1.68 -14.25 -1.82
C THR A 134 -0.98 -14.24 -0.46
N GLY A 135 -0.30 -15.33 -0.11
CA GLY A 135 0.55 -15.38 1.09
C GLY A 135 1.71 -14.37 1.04
N HIS A 136 2.36 -14.25 -0.12
CA HIS A 136 3.45 -13.28 -0.34
C HIS A 136 3.74 -12.96 -1.82
N CYS A 137 3.28 -13.79 -2.75
CA CYS A 137 3.63 -13.66 -4.17
C CYS A 137 3.04 -12.39 -4.81
N ILE A 138 3.86 -11.63 -5.52
CA ILE A 138 3.42 -10.59 -6.47
C ILE A 138 3.15 -11.15 -7.87
N TYR A 139 3.54 -12.41 -8.12
CA TYR A 139 3.22 -13.11 -9.36
C TYR A 139 3.18 -14.62 -9.08
N PRO A 140 1.99 -15.22 -8.89
CA PRO A 140 1.87 -16.61 -8.43
C PRO A 140 2.22 -17.64 -9.52
N LEU A 141 2.54 -17.22 -10.75
CA LEU A 141 2.87 -18.11 -11.87
C LEU A 141 1.76 -19.17 -12.05
N LYS A 142 2.12 -20.47 -11.93
CA LYS A 142 1.20 -21.61 -12.03
C LYS A 142 0.61 -22.03 -10.68
N CYS A 143 1.02 -21.41 -9.57
CA CYS A 143 0.52 -21.74 -8.25
C CYS A 143 -0.93 -21.28 -8.09
N GLY A 144 -1.85 -22.24 -7.91
CA GLY A 144 -3.26 -21.97 -7.65
C GLY A 144 -3.61 -21.77 -6.18
N GLY A 145 -2.65 -21.91 -5.26
CA GLY A 145 -2.90 -21.94 -3.82
C GLY A 145 -3.60 -20.68 -3.29
N TRP A 146 -3.37 -19.52 -3.88
CA TRP A 146 -4.07 -18.28 -3.48
C TRP A 146 -5.60 -18.35 -3.58
N ARG A 147 -6.15 -19.23 -4.43
CA ARG A 147 -7.61 -19.42 -4.61
C ARG A 147 -8.24 -20.21 -3.46
N THR A 148 -7.53 -21.23 -2.95
CA THR A 148 -8.06 -22.20 -1.99
C THR A 148 -7.46 -22.06 -0.60
N GLY A 149 -6.33 -21.37 -0.48
CA GLY A 149 -5.51 -21.29 0.73
C GLY A 149 -4.04 -21.53 0.38
N CYS A 150 -3.17 -20.56 0.71
CA CYS A 150 -1.73 -20.77 0.61
C CYS A 150 -1.22 -21.75 1.67
N GLY A 151 0.01 -22.24 1.49
CA GLY A 151 0.67 -23.23 2.34
C GLY A 151 1.46 -24.22 1.49
N ALA A 152 2.47 -24.88 2.08
CA ALA A 152 3.43 -25.72 1.36
C ALA A 152 3.99 -25.01 0.12
N CYS A 153 4.42 -23.76 0.30
CA CYS A 153 4.79 -22.89 -0.81
C CYS A 153 5.95 -23.50 -1.61
N PRO A 154 5.84 -23.61 -2.95
CA PRO A 154 6.88 -24.20 -3.78
C PRO A 154 8.13 -23.31 -3.87
N ASP A 155 8.00 -22.00 -3.63
CA ASP A 155 9.10 -21.05 -3.72
C ASP A 155 8.93 -19.91 -2.71
N LEU A 156 9.66 -19.98 -1.60
CA LEU A 156 9.70 -18.94 -0.57
C LEU A 156 10.72 -17.83 -0.87
N SER A 157 11.47 -17.93 -1.99
CA SER A 157 12.56 -17.02 -2.34
C SER A 157 12.14 -15.86 -3.24
N THR A 158 10.94 -15.92 -3.83
CA THR A 158 10.35 -14.81 -4.59
C THR A 158 10.23 -13.55 -3.72
N PRO A 159 9.98 -12.35 -4.30
CA PRO A 159 9.83 -11.11 -3.54
C PRO A 159 8.96 -11.27 -2.29
N PHE A 160 9.37 -10.57 -1.22
CA PHE A 160 8.88 -10.78 0.15
C PHE A 160 9.20 -12.20 0.66
N ALA A 161 10.47 -12.57 0.52
CA ALA A 161 10.98 -13.89 0.87
C ALA A 161 10.73 -14.24 2.34
N MET A 162 10.46 -15.52 2.58
CA MET A 162 10.14 -16.06 3.89
C MET A 162 11.17 -17.09 4.33
N ARG A 163 11.59 -17.02 5.60
CA ARG A 163 12.53 -18.00 6.19
C ARG A 163 11.84 -19.30 6.59
N GLN A 164 10.56 -19.22 6.90
CA GLN A 164 9.69 -20.33 7.26
C GLN A 164 8.39 -20.13 6.49
N ASP A 165 7.78 -21.24 6.04
CA ASP A 165 6.51 -21.14 5.34
C ASP A 165 5.40 -20.66 6.30
N ARG A 166 5.06 -19.38 6.19
CA ARG A 166 3.90 -18.76 6.82
C ARG A 166 2.91 -18.25 5.79
N THR A 167 2.98 -18.75 4.56
CA THR A 167 2.14 -18.29 3.47
C THR A 167 0.65 -18.55 3.77
N ALA A 168 0.33 -19.66 4.41
CA ALA A 168 -1.01 -19.98 4.92
C ALA A 168 -1.52 -18.95 5.96
N GLU A 169 -0.66 -18.58 6.92
CA GLU A 169 -0.98 -17.60 7.95
C GLU A 169 -1.25 -16.22 7.33
N GLN A 170 -0.34 -15.76 6.48
CA GLN A 170 -0.44 -14.46 5.81
C GLN A 170 -1.65 -14.38 4.89
N HIS A 171 -1.92 -15.43 4.11
CA HIS A 171 -3.11 -15.51 3.26
C HIS A 171 -4.38 -15.43 4.09
N ARG A 172 -4.51 -16.25 5.15
CA ARG A 172 -5.67 -16.23 6.05
C ARG A 172 -5.86 -14.87 6.71
N TRP A 173 -4.80 -14.23 7.20
CA TRP A 173 -4.88 -12.91 7.82
C TRP A 173 -5.39 -11.86 6.81
N LYS A 174 -4.84 -11.82 5.59
CA LYS A 174 -5.30 -10.91 4.53
C LYS A 174 -6.76 -11.17 4.15
N SER A 175 -7.16 -12.44 3.99
CA SER A 175 -8.56 -12.81 3.68
C SER A 175 -9.54 -12.41 4.78
N GLN A 176 -9.12 -12.40 6.04
CA GLN A 176 -9.95 -11.91 7.17
C GLN A 176 -9.98 -10.39 7.27
N LEU A 177 -8.92 -9.72 6.81
CA LEU A 177 -8.80 -8.27 6.82
C LEU A 177 -9.63 -7.61 5.71
N MET A 178 -9.60 -8.17 4.51
CA MET A 178 -10.17 -7.58 3.30
C MET A 178 -11.66 -7.21 3.42
N PRO A 179 -12.54 -8.06 3.98
CA PRO A 179 -13.95 -7.73 4.18
C PRO A 179 -14.20 -6.58 5.18
N ARG A 180 -13.19 -6.17 5.94
CA ARG A 180 -13.30 -5.09 6.94
C ARG A 180 -12.96 -3.72 6.36
N LEU A 181 -12.48 -3.66 5.12
CA LEU A 181 -12.07 -2.44 4.45
C LEU A 181 -13.28 -1.74 3.86
N ASN A 182 -13.36 -0.42 4.06
CA ASN A 182 -14.34 0.43 3.38
C ASN A 182 -13.67 1.13 2.19
N VAL A 183 -13.32 0.34 1.17
CA VAL A 183 -12.49 0.76 0.04
C VAL A 183 -13.07 0.25 -1.26
N GLU A 184 -13.05 1.08 -2.30
CA GLU A 184 -13.30 0.64 -3.66
C GLU A 184 -12.02 0.02 -4.22
N LEU A 185 -12.11 -1.22 -4.71
CA LEU A 185 -10.98 -1.91 -5.33
C LEU A 185 -10.96 -1.63 -6.83
N VAL A 186 -9.82 -1.15 -7.33
CA VAL A 186 -9.58 -0.97 -8.75
C VAL A 186 -8.63 -2.07 -9.21
N LEU A 187 -9.12 -2.94 -10.08
CA LEU A 187 -8.36 -4.06 -10.65
C LEU A 187 -8.15 -3.81 -12.14
N ALA A 188 -7.01 -4.24 -12.67
CA ALA A 188 -6.88 -4.37 -14.11
C ALA A 188 -7.77 -5.54 -14.56
N SER A 189 -8.79 -5.26 -15.37
CA SER A 189 -9.55 -6.29 -16.08
C SER A 189 -8.92 -6.49 -17.46
N ASP A 190 -8.73 -7.74 -17.84
CA ASP A 190 -8.51 -8.11 -19.24
C ASP A 190 -9.86 -7.95 -19.95
N GLU A 191 -10.11 -6.77 -20.55
CA GLU A 191 -11.09 -6.66 -21.64
C GLU A 191 -10.44 -7.13 -22.95
#